data_AF-A0A2P2CYB8-F1
#
_entry.id   AF-A0A2P2CYB8-F1
#
_cell.length_a   1.000
_cell.length_b   1.000
_cell.length_c   1.000
_cell.angle_alpha   90.00
_cell.angle_beta   90.00
_cell.angle_gamma   90.00
#
_symmetry.space_group_name_H-M   'P 1'
#
loop_
_entity.id
_entity.type
_entity.pdbx_description
1 polymer ?
#
loop_
_entity_poly.entity_id
_entity_poly.type
_entity_poly.pdbx_seq_one_letter_code
_entity_poly.pdbx_strand_id
1 'polypeptide(L)'
;MAKSSALSTQLSLEESAWELFETGAYEEVSKLAEKNAKNVFLNHLRAVCEFETETNTANNFPLEGKTVLTPLLGAYLHKAKGNSKEAAVLFHEYFKASSSPVSYSILTTGIKACEEVGAHKACADLIQRYKALWSDGYFAKLEFFSLYHLRKFEEALKTFKENSESLKEDRDVLAALGLCFVHIGKFEEACNILEKLPGAGEIPSYEDKVTEYSDRIKSIPKYEARKKELSRTELLDLGYAYLFSESYKKAEEVFTSLVFQE
;
A
#
# COMPACT_ATOMS: atom_id res chain seq x y z
N MET A 1 -28.11 4.70 54.08
CA MET A 1 -27.99 5.79 53.09
C MET A 1 -26.60 5.74 52.48
N ALA A 2 -26.49 5.28 51.24
CA ALA A 2 -25.27 5.40 50.45
C ALA A 2 -25.72 5.98 49.10
N LYS A 3 -25.42 7.27 48.88
CA LYS A 3 -25.64 7.93 47.60
C LYS A 3 -24.64 7.32 46.61
N SER A 4 -25.15 6.50 45.70
CA SER A 4 -24.47 6.17 44.46
C SER A 4 -24.26 7.48 43.69
N SER A 5 -23.01 7.94 43.58
CA SER A 5 -22.67 9.03 42.67
C SER A 5 -22.60 8.44 41.27
N ALA A 6 -23.70 8.54 40.52
CA ALA A 6 -23.63 8.48 39.08
C ALA A 6 -22.75 9.65 38.61
N LEU A 7 -21.49 9.36 38.27
CA LEU A 7 -20.69 10.26 37.44
C LEU A 7 -21.33 10.28 36.06
N SER A 8 -22.31 11.16 35.89
CA SER A 8 -22.74 11.64 34.59
C SER A 8 -21.58 12.43 33.99
N THR A 9 -20.66 11.78 33.29
CA THR A 9 -19.67 12.46 32.44
C THR A 9 -20.43 13.13 31.32
N GLN A 10 -20.74 14.41 31.52
CA GLN A 10 -21.28 15.26 30.47
C GLN A 10 -20.21 15.37 29.39
N LEU A 11 -20.48 14.80 28.22
CA LEU A 11 -19.62 14.90 27.04
C LEU A 11 -19.34 16.38 26.74
N SER A 12 -18.09 16.69 26.40
CA SER A 12 -17.73 18.01 25.92
C SER A 12 -18.45 18.30 24.60
N LEU A 13 -18.59 19.58 24.28
CA LEU A 13 -19.22 20.03 23.04
C LEU A 13 -18.56 19.43 21.79
N GLU A 14 -17.24 19.24 21.82
CA GLU A 14 -16.45 18.69 20.71
C GLU A 14 -16.63 17.18 20.58
N GLU A 15 -16.71 16.46 21.71
CA GLU A 15 -17.02 15.02 21.71
C GLU A 15 -18.43 14.75 21.19
N SER A 16 -19.44 15.51 21.63
CA SER A 16 -20.80 15.38 21.10
C SER A 16 -20.89 15.69 19.61
N ALA A 17 -20.12 16.66 19.12
CA ALA A 17 -20.06 16.96 17.69
C ALA A 17 -19.42 15.82 16.90
N TRP A 18 -18.40 15.17 17.46
CA TRP A 18 -17.76 14.01 16.85
C TRP A 18 -18.71 12.80 16.78
N GLU A 19 -19.49 12.52 17.83
CA GLU A 19 -20.51 11.46 17.80
C GLU A 19 -21.58 11.70 16.71
N LEU A 20 -22.00 12.96 16.54
CA LEU A 20 -22.90 13.34 15.45
C LEU A 20 -22.26 13.11 14.08
N PHE A 21 -20.97 13.39 13.93
CA PHE A 21 -20.23 13.10 12.71
C PHE A 21 -20.20 11.60 12.41
N GLU A 22 -19.87 10.75 13.39
CA GLU A 22 -19.78 9.29 13.22
C GLU A 22 -21.12 8.65 12.85
N THR A 23 -22.22 9.22 13.31
CA THR A 23 -23.59 8.77 12.98
C THR A 23 -24.10 9.33 11.65
N GLY A 24 -23.31 10.15 10.95
CA GLY A 24 -23.70 10.77 9.68
C GLY A 24 -24.67 11.94 9.83
N ALA A 25 -24.88 12.46 11.05
CA ALA A 25 -25.71 13.62 11.34
C ALA A 25 -25.00 14.94 10.98
N TYR A 26 -24.48 15.03 9.76
CA TYR A 26 -23.64 16.14 9.28
C TYR A 26 -24.34 17.50 9.31
N GLU A 27 -25.66 17.54 9.10
CA GLU A 27 -26.46 18.76 9.21
C GLU A 27 -26.48 19.29 10.66
N GLU A 28 -26.53 18.39 11.64
CA GLU A 28 -26.51 18.77 13.06
C GLU A 28 -25.14 19.29 13.48
N VAL A 29 -24.05 18.66 13.00
CA VAL A 29 -22.68 19.19 13.16
C VAL A 29 -22.58 20.61 12.60
N SER A 30 -23.15 20.85 11.43
CA SER A 30 -23.15 22.17 10.78
C SER A 30 -23.89 23.22 11.63
N LYS A 31 -25.11 22.89 12.09
CA LYS A 31 -25.90 23.77 12.99
C LYS A 31 -25.16 24.04 14.31
N LEU A 32 -24.46 23.05 14.85
CA LEU A 32 -23.69 23.18 16.08
C LEU A 32 -22.49 24.12 15.92
N ALA A 33 -21.78 24.00 14.80
CA ALA A 33 -20.68 24.91 14.45
C ALA A 33 -21.16 26.35 14.25
N GLU A 34 -22.31 26.57 13.59
CA GLU A 34 -22.90 27.91 13.40
C GLU A 34 -23.25 28.60 14.72
N LYS A 35 -23.85 27.85 15.66
CA LYS A 35 -24.15 28.36 17.01
C LYS A 35 -22.90 28.68 17.82
N ASN A 36 -21.75 28.09 17.45
CA ASN A 36 -20.49 28.19 18.17
C ASN A 36 -19.37 28.67 17.24
N ALA A 37 -19.60 29.72 16.45
CA ALA A 37 -18.71 30.16 15.38
C ALA A 37 -17.24 30.44 15.78
N LYS A 38 -16.95 30.65 17.08
CA LYS A 38 -15.60 30.84 17.61
C LYS A 38 -14.85 29.53 17.92
N ASN A 39 -15.54 28.39 17.94
CA ASN A 39 -14.92 27.10 18.18
C ASN A 39 -14.28 26.57 16.89
N VAL A 40 -12.95 26.53 16.88
CA VAL A 40 -12.16 26.12 15.71
C VAL A 40 -12.36 24.64 15.37
N PHE A 41 -12.48 23.76 16.38
CA PHE A 41 -12.69 22.33 16.14
C PHE A 41 -14.01 22.07 15.42
N LEU A 42 -15.11 22.68 15.87
CA LEU A 42 -16.42 22.52 15.24
C LEU A 42 -16.44 23.04 13.79
N ASN A 43 -15.74 24.15 13.52
CA ASN A 43 -15.60 24.67 12.17
C ASN A 43 -14.77 23.73 11.28
N HIS A 44 -13.68 23.16 11.80
CA HIS A 44 -12.90 22.14 11.07
C HIS A 44 -13.73 20.88 10.82
N LEU A 45 -14.48 20.39 11.81
CA LEU A 45 -15.31 19.20 11.68
C LEU A 45 -16.44 19.42 10.67
N ARG A 46 -17.09 20.60 10.70
CA ARG A 46 -18.07 21.00 9.67
C ARG A 46 -17.46 20.95 8.26
N ALA A 47 -16.25 21.46 8.07
CA ALA A 47 -15.60 21.41 6.76
C ALA A 47 -15.33 19.96 6.31
N VAL A 48 -14.92 19.08 7.24
CA VAL A 48 -14.76 17.64 6.96
C VAL A 48 -16.10 16.99 6.56
N CYS A 49 -17.22 17.33 7.23
CA CYS A 49 -18.55 16.86 6.82
C CYS A 49 -18.83 17.14 5.34
N GLU A 50 -18.54 18.37 4.88
CA GLU A 50 -18.82 18.74 3.49
C GLU A 50 -18.01 17.93 2.47
N PHE A 51 -16.77 17.61 2.80
CA PHE A 51 -15.95 16.75 1.95
C PHE A 51 -16.50 15.31 1.91
N GLU A 52 -16.96 14.79 3.03
CA GLU A 52 -17.54 13.44 3.13
C GLU A 52 -18.91 13.34 2.44
N THR A 53 -19.64 14.44 2.28
CA THR A 53 -20.90 14.51 1.52
C THR A 53 -20.72 14.86 0.05
N GLU A 54 -19.47 14.97 -0.45
CA GLU A 54 -19.14 15.39 -1.82
C GLU A 54 -19.71 16.76 -2.24
N THR A 55 -20.13 17.56 -1.26
CA THR A 55 -20.55 18.94 -1.48
C THR A 55 -19.27 19.76 -1.61
N ASN A 56 -18.89 20.09 -2.85
CA ASN A 56 -17.59 20.70 -3.20
C ASN A 56 -17.49 22.19 -2.79
N THR A 57 -17.92 22.52 -1.56
CA THR A 57 -18.20 23.88 -1.05
C THR A 57 -17.31 24.32 0.12
N ALA A 58 -16.34 23.49 0.52
CA ALA A 58 -15.45 23.75 1.67
C ALA A 58 -14.63 25.05 1.62
N ASN A 59 -14.68 25.81 0.51
CA ASN A 59 -14.01 27.10 0.35
C ASN A 59 -14.67 28.27 1.13
N ASN A 60 -15.82 28.07 1.78
CA ASN A 60 -16.59 29.13 2.43
C ASN A 60 -16.39 29.25 3.96
N PHE A 61 -15.42 28.54 4.56
CA PHE A 61 -15.30 28.45 6.02
C PHE A 61 -14.05 29.16 6.57
N PRO A 62 -14.13 29.75 7.78
CA PRO A 62 -12.95 30.18 8.51
C PRO A 62 -12.18 28.95 9.01
N LEU A 63 -11.12 28.59 8.30
CA LEU A 63 -10.22 27.47 8.62
C LEU A 63 -8.96 27.94 9.39
N GLU A 64 -9.04 29.11 10.03
CA GLU A 64 -7.94 29.67 10.80
C GLU A 64 -7.83 28.98 12.16
N GLY A 65 -6.60 28.66 12.56
CA GLY A 65 -6.28 28.00 13.84
C GLY A 65 -5.73 26.59 13.66
N LYS A 66 -5.41 25.95 14.79
CA LYS A 66 -4.86 24.58 14.81
C LYS A 66 -5.66 23.72 15.77
N THR A 67 -6.06 22.54 15.30
CA THR A 67 -6.74 21.51 16.09
C THR A 67 -6.18 20.13 15.71
N VAL A 68 -6.64 19.08 16.39
CA VAL A 68 -6.30 17.69 16.01
C VAL A 68 -6.76 17.34 14.59
N LEU A 69 -7.76 18.04 14.05
CA LEU A 69 -8.28 17.85 12.69
C LEU A 69 -7.49 18.63 11.62
N THR A 70 -6.50 19.44 11.99
CA THR A 70 -5.77 20.27 11.02
C THR A 70 -5.09 19.44 9.92
N PRO A 71 -4.37 18.33 10.21
CA PRO A 71 -3.82 17.48 9.14
C PRO A 71 -4.91 16.89 8.26
N LEU A 72 -6.01 16.44 8.86
CA LEU A 72 -7.15 15.85 8.15
C LEU A 72 -7.79 16.83 7.15
N LEU A 73 -8.06 18.05 7.61
CA LEU A 73 -8.61 19.12 6.78
C LEU A 73 -7.66 19.46 5.63
N GLY A 74 -6.36 19.55 5.92
CA GLY A 74 -5.33 19.71 4.89
C GLY A 74 -5.37 18.58 3.86
N ALA A 75 -5.53 17.33 4.31
CA ALA A 75 -5.61 16.17 3.43
C ALA A 75 -6.77 16.28 2.44
N TYR A 76 -7.98 16.62 2.92
CA TYR A 76 -9.14 16.83 2.05
C TYR A 76 -8.96 18.00 1.10
N LEU A 77 -8.41 19.13 1.55
CA LEU A 77 -8.15 20.29 0.70
C LEU A 77 -7.15 19.97 -0.42
N HIS A 78 -6.10 19.21 -0.11
CA HIS A 78 -5.14 18.75 -1.12
C HIS A 78 -5.79 17.77 -2.11
N LYS A 79 -6.60 16.82 -1.61
CA LYS A 79 -7.36 15.88 -2.44
C LYS A 79 -8.32 16.62 -3.39
N ALA A 80 -9.06 17.61 -2.91
CA ALA A 80 -9.97 18.42 -3.72
C ALA A 80 -9.25 19.24 -4.81
N LYS A 81 -7.98 19.60 -4.58
CA LYS A 81 -7.12 20.27 -5.56
C LYS A 81 -6.41 19.30 -6.53
N GLY A 82 -6.58 17.99 -6.37
CA GLY A 82 -5.87 16.97 -7.16
C GLY A 82 -4.42 16.72 -6.71
N ASN A 83 -4.02 17.25 -5.54
CA ASN A 83 -2.69 17.05 -4.96
C ASN A 83 -2.67 15.75 -4.13
N SER A 84 -2.81 14.60 -4.81
CA SER A 84 -3.02 13.30 -4.16
C SER A 84 -1.86 12.87 -3.26
N LYS A 85 -0.61 13.26 -3.59
CA LYS A 85 0.58 12.91 -2.79
C LYS A 85 0.57 13.59 -1.43
N GLU A 86 0.36 14.90 -1.40
CA GLU A 86 0.28 15.68 -0.18
C GLU A 86 -0.94 15.26 0.65
N ALA A 87 -2.06 14.93 -0.01
CA ALA A 87 -3.24 14.41 0.67
C ALA A 87 -2.93 13.10 1.42
N ALA A 88 -2.28 12.13 0.76
CA ALA A 88 -1.89 10.86 1.37
C ALA A 88 -0.97 11.05 2.59
N VAL A 89 0.02 11.94 2.49
CA VAL A 89 0.92 12.27 3.61
C VAL A 89 0.14 12.79 4.81
N LEU A 90 -0.79 13.72 4.58
CA LEU A 90 -1.57 14.35 5.65
C LEU A 90 -2.60 13.39 6.27
N PHE A 91 -3.21 12.49 5.49
CA PHE A 91 -4.05 11.41 6.03
C PHE A 91 -3.23 10.46 6.91
N HIS A 92 -2.03 10.07 6.47
CA HIS A 92 -1.14 9.23 7.27
C HIS A 92 -0.71 9.93 8.56
N GLU A 93 -0.36 11.21 8.49
CA GLU A 93 -0.02 12.04 9.66
C GLU A 93 -1.17 12.09 10.68
N TYR A 94 -2.40 12.35 10.22
CA TYR A 94 -3.58 12.39 11.06
C TYR A 94 -3.76 11.10 11.87
N PHE A 95 -3.63 9.95 11.21
CA PHE A 95 -3.77 8.64 11.85
C PHE A 95 -2.49 8.10 12.49
N LYS A 96 -1.38 8.84 12.46
CA LYS A 96 -0.21 8.51 13.27
C LYS A 96 -0.32 9.06 14.68
N ALA A 97 -1.02 10.19 14.85
CA ALA A 97 -1.30 10.74 16.17
C ALA A 97 -2.28 9.82 16.94
N SER A 98 -1.89 9.47 18.17
CA SER A 98 -2.65 8.59 19.06
C SER A 98 -3.90 9.26 19.64
N SER A 99 -3.95 10.60 19.63
CA SER A 99 -5.08 11.40 20.10
C SER A 99 -6.13 11.68 19.03
N SER A 100 -5.88 11.30 17.77
CA SER A 100 -6.81 11.61 16.67
C SER A 100 -8.06 10.75 16.76
N PRO A 101 -9.26 11.37 16.75
CA PRO A 101 -10.52 10.65 16.64
C PRO A 101 -10.54 9.79 15.36
N VAL A 102 -11.12 8.59 15.43
CA VAL A 102 -11.08 7.63 14.32
C VAL A 102 -12.49 7.39 13.81
N SER A 103 -12.74 7.75 12.56
CA SER A 103 -13.96 7.37 11.85
C SER A 103 -13.64 6.33 10.78
N TYR A 104 -14.56 5.39 10.58
CA TYR A 104 -14.52 4.42 9.50
C TYR A 104 -14.40 5.11 8.14
N SER A 105 -15.22 6.12 7.88
CA SER A 105 -15.28 6.81 6.58
C SER A 105 -13.97 7.57 6.30
N ILE A 106 -13.43 8.26 7.30
CA ILE A 106 -12.18 8.99 7.16
C ILE A 106 -10.99 8.03 6.96
N LEU A 107 -10.93 6.93 7.72
CA LEU A 107 -9.83 5.98 7.61
C LEU A 107 -9.84 5.26 6.27
N THR A 108 -11.02 4.85 5.79
CA THR A 108 -11.17 4.25 4.46
C THR A 108 -10.77 5.23 3.35
N THR A 109 -11.14 6.51 3.47
CA THR A 109 -10.70 7.57 2.55
C THR A 109 -9.19 7.76 2.57
N GLY A 110 -8.56 7.78 3.75
CA GLY A 110 -7.11 7.90 3.90
C GLY A 110 -6.36 6.71 3.28
N ILE A 111 -6.86 5.49 3.47
CA ILE A 111 -6.28 4.27 2.85
C ILE A 111 -6.33 4.37 1.32
N LYS A 112 -7.48 4.74 0.75
CA LYS A 112 -7.65 4.91 -0.71
C LYS A 112 -6.76 6.02 -1.27
N ALA A 113 -6.61 7.14 -0.55
CA ALA A 113 -5.71 8.21 -0.96
C ALA A 113 -4.24 7.74 -0.99
N CYS A 114 -3.82 6.91 -0.03
CA CYS A 114 -2.49 6.32 -0.04
C CYS A 114 -2.30 5.29 -1.15
N GLU A 115 -3.34 4.50 -1.47
CA GLU A 115 -3.34 3.53 -2.57
C GLU A 115 -3.14 4.21 -3.92
N GLU A 116 -3.88 5.29 -4.18
CA GLU A 116 -3.82 6.07 -5.44
C GLU A 116 -2.40 6.50 -5.80
N VAL A 117 -1.58 6.83 -4.79
CA VAL A 117 -0.20 7.31 -4.98
C VAL A 117 0.87 6.23 -4.76
N GLY A 118 0.46 4.97 -4.52
CA GLY A 118 1.38 3.87 -4.26
C GLY A 118 2.17 4.01 -2.95
N ALA A 119 1.64 4.69 -1.94
CA ALA A 119 2.29 4.87 -0.64
C ALA A 119 2.17 3.61 0.24
N HIS A 120 2.81 2.51 -0.17
CA HIS A 120 2.65 1.18 0.42
C HIS A 120 2.86 1.14 1.94
N LYS A 121 3.83 1.91 2.47
CA LYS A 121 4.06 1.97 3.92
C LYS A 121 2.90 2.64 4.67
N ALA A 122 2.39 3.75 4.14
CA ALA A 122 1.23 4.43 4.71
C ALA A 122 -0.02 3.55 4.62
N CYS A 123 -0.26 2.89 3.47
CA CYS A 123 -1.35 1.93 3.32
C CYS A 123 -1.29 0.85 4.40
N ALA A 124 -0.14 0.19 4.58
CA ALA A 124 0.02 -0.86 5.58
C ALA A 124 -0.23 -0.37 7.01
N ASP A 125 0.27 0.82 7.37
CA ASP A 125 0.06 1.42 8.70
C ASP A 125 -1.42 1.73 8.94
N LEU A 126 -2.11 2.32 7.96
CA LEU A 126 -3.53 2.66 8.07
C LEU A 126 -4.42 1.43 8.09
N ILE A 127 -4.12 0.40 7.29
CA ILE A 127 -4.84 -0.87 7.30
C ILE A 127 -4.66 -1.59 8.64
N GLN A 128 -3.47 -1.54 9.24
CA GLN A 128 -3.27 -2.09 10.58
C GLN A 128 -4.18 -1.39 11.61
N ARG A 129 -4.30 -0.06 11.54
CA ARG A 129 -5.22 0.71 12.39
C ARG A 129 -6.69 0.34 12.11
N TYR A 130 -7.05 0.10 10.85
CA TYR A 130 -8.39 -0.35 10.45
C TYR A 130 -8.71 -1.72 11.06
N LYS A 131 -7.83 -2.72 10.89
CA LYS A 131 -8.04 -4.09 11.38
C LYS A 131 -8.16 -4.18 12.90
N ALA A 132 -7.54 -3.26 13.63
CA ALA A 132 -7.66 -3.17 15.09
C ALA A 132 -9.08 -2.78 15.55
N LEU A 133 -9.86 -2.13 14.68
CA LEU A 133 -11.21 -1.62 14.98
C LEU A 133 -12.30 -2.44 14.26
N TRP A 134 -12.07 -2.76 13.00
CA TRP A 134 -12.97 -3.50 12.12
C TRP A 134 -12.24 -4.74 11.62
N SER A 135 -12.51 -5.88 12.26
CA SER A 135 -11.88 -7.16 11.95
C SER A 135 -12.50 -7.82 10.71
N ASP A 136 -12.44 -7.13 9.55
CA ASP A 136 -12.88 -7.65 8.26
C ASP A 136 -11.77 -7.62 7.20
N GLY A 137 -12.02 -8.31 6.08
CA GLY A 137 -11.08 -8.45 4.96
C GLY A 137 -11.20 -7.39 3.88
N TYR A 138 -11.85 -6.24 4.13
CA TYR A 138 -12.17 -5.24 3.11
C TYR A 138 -10.92 -4.75 2.35
N PHE A 139 -9.80 -4.56 3.06
CA PHE A 139 -8.53 -4.12 2.48
C PHE A 139 -7.51 -5.25 2.27
N ALA A 140 -7.91 -6.52 2.31
CA ALA A 140 -6.97 -7.65 2.27
C ALA A 140 -6.07 -7.67 1.01
N LYS A 141 -6.63 -7.37 -0.17
CA LYS A 141 -5.86 -7.27 -1.42
C LYS A 141 -4.82 -6.16 -1.35
N LEU A 142 -5.21 -4.98 -0.89
CA LEU A 142 -4.32 -3.83 -0.75
C LEU A 142 -3.25 -4.05 0.32
N GLU A 143 -3.60 -4.68 1.44
CA GLU A 143 -2.67 -5.08 2.49
C GLU A 143 -1.61 -6.04 1.93
N PHE A 144 -2.05 -7.07 1.20
CA PHE A 144 -1.18 -8.05 0.56
C PHE A 144 -0.17 -7.37 -0.38
N PHE A 145 -0.63 -6.53 -1.31
CA PHE A 145 0.28 -5.84 -2.23
C PHE A 145 1.19 -4.83 -1.52
N SER A 146 0.69 -4.12 -0.52
CA SER A 146 1.51 -3.21 0.27
C SER A 146 2.65 -3.95 0.97
N LEU A 147 2.37 -5.09 1.58
CA LEU A 147 3.40 -5.94 2.22
C LEU A 147 4.37 -6.54 1.21
N TYR A 148 3.88 -6.99 0.05
CA TYR A 148 4.71 -7.46 -1.06
C TYR A 148 5.71 -6.41 -1.54
N HIS A 149 5.25 -5.18 -1.83
CA HIS A 149 6.13 -4.09 -2.27
C HIS A 149 7.13 -3.63 -1.19
N LEU A 150 6.76 -3.78 0.08
CA LEU A 150 7.66 -3.56 1.22
C LEU A 150 8.62 -4.73 1.47
N ARG A 151 8.60 -5.77 0.65
CA ARG A 151 9.40 -7.01 0.80
C ARG A 151 9.16 -7.75 2.11
N LYS A 152 7.97 -7.59 2.70
CA LYS A 152 7.52 -8.30 3.90
C LYS A 152 6.77 -9.57 3.47
N PHE A 153 7.48 -10.48 2.81
CA PHE A 153 6.87 -11.61 2.11
C PHE A 153 6.11 -12.56 3.05
N GLU A 154 6.64 -12.83 4.24
CA GLU A 154 5.98 -13.68 5.25
C GLU A 154 4.69 -13.06 5.78
N GLU A 155 4.66 -11.74 5.98
CA GLU A 155 3.45 -11.02 6.37
C GLU A 155 2.42 -11.05 5.23
N ALA A 156 2.85 -10.84 3.98
CA ALA A 156 1.97 -10.94 2.81
C ALA A 156 1.35 -12.35 2.69
N LEU A 157 2.15 -13.41 2.90
CA LEU A 157 1.66 -14.79 2.93
C LEU A 157 0.61 -15.02 4.03
N LYS A 158 0.83 -14.43 5.21
CA LYS A 158 -0.14 -14.48 6.30
C LYS A 158 -1.45 -13.79 5.91
N THR A 159 -1.39 -12.58 5.34
CA THR A 159 -2.57 -11.86 4.84
C THR A 159 -3.34 -12.68 3.81
N PHE A 160 -2.64 -13.31 2.85
CA PHE A 160 -3.27 -14.19 1.87
C PHE A 160 -3.99 -15.36 2.54
N LYS A 161 -3.32 -16.04 3.48
CA LYS A 161 -3.89 -17.18 4.19
C LYS A 161 -5.13 -16.82 4.99
N GLU A 162 -5.13 -15.66 5.66
CA GLU A 162 -6.27 -15.17 6.44
C GLU A 162 -7.47 -14.78 5.57
N ASN A 163 -7.23 -14.47 4.29
CA ASN A 163 -8.24 -13.98 3.35
C ASN A 163 -8.33 -14.84 2.08
N SER A 164 -8.03 -16.14 2.18
CA SER A 164 -7.89 -17.01 1.01
C SER A 164 -9.18 -17.11 0.19
N GLU A 165 -10.33 -17.07 0.85
CA GLU A 165 -11.63 -17.16 0.17
C GLU A 165 -11.88 -16.02 -0.81
N SER A 166 -11.41 -14.80 -0.50
CA SER A 166 -11.56 -13.64 -1.39
C SER A 166 -10.39 -13.45 -2.35
N LEU A 167 -9.21 -13.97 -2.02
CA LEU A 167 -7.98 -13.71 -2.77
C LEU A 167 -7.56 -14.84 -3.72
N LYS A 168 -8.03 -16.08 -3.52
CA LYS A 168 -7.57 -17.27 -4.28
C LYS A 168 -7.91 -17.28 -5.76
N GLU A 169 -8.83 -16.43 -6.21
CA GLU A 169 -9.24 -16.32 -7.61
C GLU A 169 -8.61 -15.10 -8.31
N ASP A 170 -7.94 -14.22 -7.56
CA ASP A 170 -7.33 -13.02 -8.10
C ASP A 170 -5.97 -13.35 -8.71
N ARG A 171 -5.90 -13.28 -10.04
CA ARG A 171 -4.70 -13.62 -10.83
C ARG A 171 -3.46 -12.83 -10.38
N ASP A 172 -3.60 -11.52 -10.15
CA ASP A 172 -2.47 -10.67 -9.80
C ASP A 172 -1.96 -11.03 -8.40
N VAL A 173 -2.88 -11.32 -7.47
CA VAL A 173 -2.53 -11.80 -6.13
C VAL A 173 -1.83 -13.15 -6.21
N LEU A 174 -2.34 -14.10 -7.00
CA LEU A 174 -1.70 -15.42 -7.17
C LEU A 174 -0.30 -15.31 -7.80
N ALA A 175 -0.12 -14.43 -8.78
CA ALA A 175 1.20 -14.16 -9.37
C ALA A 175 2.18 -13.62 -8.33
N ALA A 176 1.79 -12.58 -7.59
CA ALA A 176 2.60 -12.01 -6.53
C ALA A 176 2.82 -12.99 -5.36
N LEU A 177 1.86 -13.88 -5.08
CA LEU A 177 1.98 -14.94 -4.09
C LEU A 177 3.05 -15.96 -4.48
N GLY A 178 3.06 -16.39 -5.75
CA GLY A 178 4.12 -17.23 -6.29
C GLY A 178 5.49 -16.56 -6.13
N LEU A 179 5.59 -15.25 -6.43
CA LEU A 179 6.82 -14.47 -6.24
C LEU A 179 7.22 -14.34 -4.77
N CYS A 180 6.27 -14.20 -3.84
CA CYS A 180 6.55 -14.26 -2.40
C CYS A 180 7.24 -15.59 -2.04
N PHE A 181 6.71 -16.73 -2.51
CA PHE A 181 7.31 -18.04 -2.27
C PHE A 181 8.72 -18.17 -2.87
N VAL A 182 8.96 -17.66 -4.08
CA VAL A 182 10.31 -17.58 -4.67
C VAL A 182 11.26 -16.81 -3.77
N HIS A 183 10.86 -15.62 -3.30
CA HIS A 183 11.72 -14.76 -2.49
C HIS A 183 12.09 -15.35 -1.13
N ILE A 184 11.26 -16.24 -0.57
CA ILE A 184 11.56 -16.93 0.69
C ILE A 184 12.15 -18.34 0.48
N GLY A 185 12.50 -18.70 -0.76
CA GLY A 185 13.17 -19.97 -1.09
C GLY A 185 12.26 -21.20 -1.13
N LYS A 186 10.94 -21.00 -1.23
CA LYS A 186 9.92 -22.06 -1.28
C LYS A 186 9.52 -22.36 -2.72
N PHE A 187 10.44 -22.95 -3.47
CA PHE A 187 10.30 -23.12 -4.92
C PHE A 187 9.19 -24.10 -5.32
N GLU A 188 8.96 -25.17 -4.55
CA GLU A 188 7.88 -26.12 -4.83
C GLU A 188 6.50 -25.45 -4.72
N GLU A 189 6.27 -24.68 -3.66
CA GLU A 189 5.02 -23.92 -3.51
C GLU A 189 4.87 -22.84 -4.58
N ALA A 190 5.98 -22.18 -4.98
CA ALA A 190 5.96 -21.21 -6.06
C ALA A 190 5.54 -21.86 -7.39
N CYS A 191 6.14 -22.99 -7.79
CA CYS A 191 5.77 -23.69 -9.03
C CYS A 191 4.30 -24.10 -9.03
N ASN A 192 3.83 -24.68 -7.91
CA ASN A 192 2.43 -25.11 -7.76
C ASN A 192 1.39 -23.99 -7.98
N ILE A 193 1.78 -22.73 -7.76
CA ILE A 193 0.92 -21.56 -7.95
C ILE A 193 1.11 -20.99 -9.35
N LEU A 194 2.36 -20.75 -9.75
CA LEU A 194 2.70 -20.08 -11.00
C LEU A 194 2.32 -20.90 -12.23
N GLU A 195 2.47 -22.23 -12.19
CA GLU A 195 2.11 -23.13 -13.31
C GLU A 195 0.60 -23.16 -13.60
N LYS A 196 -0.22 -22.84 -12.60
CA LYS A 196 -1.68 -22.80 -12.73
C LYS A 196 -2.19 -21.48 -13.30
N LEU A 197 -1.32 -20.47 -13.45
CA LEU A 197 -1.71 -19.17 -14.00
C LEU A 197 -1.87 -19.25 -15.53
N PRO A 198 -2.91 -18.62 -16.10
CA PRO A 198 -3.05 -18.50 -17.55
C PRO A 198 -1.80 -17.84 -18.17
N GLY A 199 -1.24 -18.48 -19.20
CA GLY A 199 0.00 -18.07 -19.88
C GLY A 199 1.27 -18.73 -19.33
N ALA A 200 1.21 -19.51 -18.25
CA ALA A 200 2.38 -20.22 -17.72
C ALA A 200 2.99 -21.22 -18.74
N GLY A 201 2.14 -21.84 -19.57
CA GLY A 201 2.58 -22.73 -20.65
C GLY A 201 3.30 -22.02 -21.81
N GLU A 202 3.37 -20.68 -21.82
CA GLU A 202 4.15 -19.92 -22.80
C GLU A 202 5.58 -19.62 -22.29
N ILE A 203 5.87 -19.89 -21.02
CA ILE A 203 7.21 -19.70 -20.46
C ILE A 203 8.08 -20.87 -20.92
N PRO A 204 9.15 -20.62 -21.69
CA PRO A 204 10.03 -21.68 -22.15
C PRO A 204 10.63 -22.40 -20.95
N SER A 205 10.68 -23.74 -21.00
CA SER A 205 11.35 -24.53 -19.98
C SER A 205 12.84 -24.17 -19.90
N TYR A 206 13.51 -24.60 -18.82
CA TYR A 206 14.97 -24.45 -18.74
C TYR A 206 15.63 -25.13 -19.94
N GLU A 207 15.16 -26.31 -20.34
CA GLU A 207 15.63 -27.06 -21.51
C GLU A 207 15.41 -26.30 -22.82
N ASP A 208 14.27 -25.62 -22.97
CA ASP A 208 14.00 -24.76 -24.13
C ASP A 208 14.99 -23.59 -24.17
N LYS A 209 15.28 -22.97 -23.02
CA LYS A 209 16.28 -21.91 -22.92
C LYS A 209 17.71 -22.41 -23.16
N VAL A 210 18.08 -23.57 -22.66
CA VAL A 210 19.37 -24.22 -22.98
C VAL A 210 19.50 -24.42 -24.48
N THR A 211 18.42 -24.84 -25.14
CA THR A 211 18.37 -25.02 -26.60
C THR A 211 18.51 -23.68 -27.33
N GLU A 212 17.74 -22.67 -26.93
CA GLU A 212 17.78 -21.29 -27.48
C GLU A 212 19.18 -20.67 -27.35
N TYR A 213 19.86 -20.89 -26.23
CA TYR A 213 21.18 -20.33 -25.96
C TYR A 213 22.34 -21.24 -26.39
N SER A 214 22.07 -22.37 -27.04
CA SER A 214 23.08 -23.39 -27.36
C SER A 214 24.29 -22.85 -28.14
N ASP A 215 24.08 -21.94 -29.10
CA ASP A 215 25.18 -21.34 -29.87
C ASP A 215 26.01 -20.33 -29.05
N ARG A 216 25.37 -19.62 -28.13
CA ARG A 216 26.06 -18.73 -27.17
C ARG A 216 26.88 -19.54 -26.17
N ILE A 217 26.32 -20.65 -25.68
CA ILE A 217 27.01 -21.62 -24.81
C ILE A 217 28.26 -22.17 -25.50
N LYS A 218 28.16 -22.60 -26.77
CA LYS A 218 29.33 -23.04 -27.56
C LYS A 218 30.37 -21.93 -27.75
N SER A 219 29.94 -20.67 -27.75
CA SER A 219 30.80 -19.51 -27.95
C SER A 219 31.51 -19.04 -26.67
N ILE A 220 31.23 -19.63 -25.49
CA ILE A 220 31.89 -19.27 -24.22
C ILE A 220 33.42 -19.18 -24.33
N PRO A 221 34.15 -20.17 -24.90
CA PRO A 221 35.61 -20.09 -24.98
C PRO A 221 36.10 -18.89 -25.79
N LYS A 222 35.37 -18.51 -26.85
CA LYS A 222 35.68 -17.36 -27.69
C LYS A 222 35.46 -16.05 -26.92
N TYR A 223 34.37 -15.95 -26.16
CA TYR A 223 34.10 -14.78 -25.33
C TYR A 223 35.12 -14.66 -24.19
N GLU A 224 35.48 -15.76 -23.53
CA GLU A 224 36.48 -15.77 -22.45
C GLU A 224 37.85 -15.29 -22.95
N ALA A 225 38.28 -15.69 -24.15
CA ALA A 225 39.57 -15.30 -24.73
C ALA A 225 39.72 -13.78 -24.93
N ARG A 226 38.62 -13.07 -25.15
CA ARG A 226 38.61 -11.61 -25.39
C ARG A 226 37.72 -10.84 -24.41
N LYS A 227 37.53 -11.36 -23.19
CA LYS A 227 36.57 -10.84 -22.20
C LYS A 227 36.68 -9.32 -21.96
N LYS A 228 37.89 -8.75 -22.04
CA LYS A 228 38.16 -7.32 -21.83
C LYS A 228 37.72 -6.41 -22.99
N GLU A 229 37.48 -6.99 -24.16
CA GLU A 229 37.13 -6.29 -25.41
C GLU A 229 35.65 -6.48 -25.79
N LEU A 230 34.89 -7.21 -24.97
CA LEU A 230 33.49 -7.50 -25.25
C LEU A 230 32.64 -6.23 -25.13
N SER A 231 31.74 -6.06 -26.11
CA SER A 231 30.68 -5.08 -26.01
C SER A 231 29.65 -5.46 -24.93
N ARG A 232 28.82 -4.50 -24.51
CA ARG A 232 27.74 -4.73 -23.53
C ARG A 232 26.82 -5.89 -23.96
N THR A 233 26.46 -5.95 -25.24
CA THR A 233 25.61 -7.02 -25.79
C THR A 233 26.29 -8.37 -25.70
N GLU A 234 27.59 -8.45 -25.99
CA GLU A 234 28.34 -9.71 -25.89
C GLU A 234 28.57 -10.13 -24.43
N LEU A 235 28.70 -9.18 -23.51
CA LEU A 235 28.73 -9.47 -22.08
C LEU A 235 27.38 -10.00 -21.60
N LEU A 236 26.26 -9.48 -22.11
CA LEU A 236 24.93 -10.07 -21.84
C LEU A 236 24.82 -11.48 -22.41
N ASP A 237 25.22 -11.69 -23.66
CA ASP A 237 25.24 -13.02 -24.29
C ASP A 237 26.11 -14.00 -23.48
N LEU A 238 27.28 -13.56 -22.99
CA LEU A 238 28.16 -14.35 -22.12
C LEU A 238 27.51 -14.64 -20.76
N GLY A 239 26.85 -13.65 -20.14
CA GLY A 239 26.15 -13.82 -18.87
C GLY A 239 25.04 -14.86 -18.96
N TYR A 240 24.20 -14.79 -20.01
CA TYR A 240 23.17 -15.80 -20.26
C TYR A 240 23.74 -17.15 -20.66
N ALA A 241 24.83 -17.18 -21.44
CA ALA A 241 25.51 -18.44 -21.77
C ALA A 241 25.99 -19.15 -20.50
N TYR A 242 26.61 -18.43 -19.55
CA TYR A 242 26.97 -19.00 -18.26
C TYR A 242 25.76 -19.43 -17.45
N LEU A 243 24.66 -18.67 -17.48
CA LEU A 243 23.43 -19.00 -16.75
C LEU A 243 22.85 -20.34 -17.22
N PHE A 244 22.69 -20.52 -18.54
CA PHE A 244 22.13 -21.73 -19.14
C PHE A 244 23.16 -22.85 -19.36
N SER A 245 24.42 -22.63 -18.98
CA SER A 245 25.44 -23.68 -18.85
C SER A 245 25.75 -24.00 -17.39
N GLU A 246 24.85 -23.65 -16.47
CA GLU A 246 24.94 -23.90 -15.01
C GLU A 246 26.17 -23.28 -14.32
N SER A 247 26.84 -22.34 -14.98
CA SER A 247 28.00 -21.61 -14.45
C SER A 247 27.57 -20.36 -13.67
N TYR A 248 26.68 -20.56 -12.69
CA TYR A 248 25.94 -19.48 -12.01
C TYR A 248 26.82 -18.38 -11.40
N LYS A 249 27.95 -18.74 -10.77
CA LYS A 249 28.89 -17.75 -10.21
C LYS A 249 29.48 -16.83 -11.28
N LYS A 250 29.86 -17.39 -12.43
CA LYS A 250 30.39 -16.59 -13.55
C LYS A 250 29.30 -15.73 -14.17
N ALA A 251 28.07 -16.23 -14.26
CA ALA A 251 26.92 -15.46 -14.71
C ALA A 251 26.68 -14.25 -13.81
N GLU A 252 26.66 -14.46 -12.49
CA GLU A 252 26.49 -13.41 -11.48
C GLU A 252 27.58 -12.33 -11.57
N GLU A 253 28.85 -12.72 -11.67
CA GLU A 253 29.97 -11.79 -11.85
C GLU A 253 29.78 -10.90 -13.08
N VAL A 254 29.38 -11.48 -14.21
CA VAL A 254 29.17 -10.76 -15.47
C VAL A 254 27.97 -9.81 -15.35
N PHE A 255 26.81 -10.28 -14.89
CA PHE A 255 25.64 -9.42 -14.71
C PHE A 255 25.88 -8.29 -13.72
N THR A 256 26.63 -8.56 -12.65
CA THR A 256 27.02 -7.54 -11.67
C THR A 256 27.91 -6.48 -12.30
N SER A 257 28.91 -6.88 -13.09
CA SER A 257 29.79 -5.92 -13.80
C SER A 257 29.05 -5.05 -14.81
N LEU A 258 27.94 -5.53 -15.38
CA LEU A 258 27.09 -4.77 -16.30
C LEU A 258 26.25 -3.69 -15.60
N VAL A 259 25.90 -3.89 -14.32
CA VAL A 259 25.15 -2.90 -13.52
C VAL A 259 26.07 -1.77 -13.06
N PHE A 260 27.34 -2.05 -12.75
CA PHE A 260 28.31 -1.06 -12.29
C PHE A 260 28.99 -0.26 -13.41
N GLN A 261 28.58 -0.44 -14.67
CA GLN A 261 29.07 0.34 -15.82
C GLN A 261 28.13 1.51 -16.20
N GLU A 262 27.07 1.76 -15.42
CA GLU A 262 26.22 2.96 -15.48
C GLU A 262 26.67 4.01 -14.44
#